data_AF-A0A834RY37-F1
#
_entry.id   AF-A0A834RY37-F1
#
_cell.length_a   1.000
_cell.length_b   1.000
_cell.length_c   1.000
_cell.angle_alpha   90.00
_cell.angle_beta   90.00
_cell.angle_gamma   90.00
#
_symmetry.space_group_name_H-M   'P 1'
#
loop_
_entity.id
_entity.type
_entity.pdbx_description
1 polymer ?
#
loop_
_entity_poly.entity_id
_entity_poly.type
_entity_poly.pdbx_seq_one_letter_code
_entity_poly.pdbx_strand_id
1 'polypeptide(L)'
;MMPPFITGSQEAVLAWNPERGRIPVEFDVALESYLTDPLLRDSEGCVDWPEPVVPVCWYFSATAIAVNFLRRLPPTTRICIRLPIVIREERWGIDYCESHVRAIAPYFHENPSLIVELHVGFWTNLDPPFWLQSLDHEATNRSVWGQKLLRPMADFLDELSSISNSSNPIRGLSVHIEGRMKESV
;
A
#
# COMPACT_ATOMS: atom_id res chain seq x y z
N MET A 1 28.30 9.27 -23.81
CA MET A 1 27.87 9.40 -22.41
C MET A 1 27.06 8.14 -22.11
N MET A 2 27.55 7.24 -21.26
CA MET A 2 26.76 6.06 -20.87
C MET A 2 25.62 6.53 -19.96
N PRO A 3 24.39 6.01 -20.12
CA PRO A 3 23.30 6.36 -19.22
C PRO A 3 23.62 5.88 -17.80
N PRO A 4 23.17 6.60 -16.75
CA PRO A 4 23.50 6.30 -15.36
C PRO A 4 22.77 5.07 -14.79
N PHE A 5 22.25 4.22 -15.67
CA PHE A 5 21.39 3.10 -15.35
C PHE A 5 21.99 1.81 -15.90
N ILE A 6 21.81 0.70 -15.17
CA ILE A 6 22.20 -0.62 -15.63
C ILE A 6 21.47 -0.92 -16.95
N THR A 7 22.18 -1.40 -17.96
CA THR A 7 21.58 -1.70 -19.28
C THR A 7 20.41 -2.70 -19.11
N GLY A 8 19.22 -2.32 -19.59
CA GLY A 8 17.99 -3.12 -19.46
C GLY A 8 17.15 -2.82 -18.21
N SER A 9 17.63 -2.01 -17.26
CA SER A 9 16.87 -1.67 -16.04
C SER A 9 15.60 -0.89 -16.34
N GLN A 10 15.65 0.04 -17.31
CA GLN A 10 14.50 0.82 -17.72
C GLN A 10 13.38 -0.06 -18.29
N GLU A 11 13.71 -1.04 -19.13
CA GLU A 11 12.73 -2.00 -19.65
C GLU A 11 12.16 -2.88 -18.53
N ALA A 12 13.00 -3.33 -17.59
CA ALA A 12 12.57 -4.13 -16.45
C ALA A 12 11.61 -3.35 -15.53
N VAL A 13 11.89 -2.07 -15.25
CA VAL A 13 11.03 -1.20 -14.44
C VAL A 13 9.73 -0.86 -15.17
N LEU A 14 9.77 -0.58 -16.48
CA LEU A 14 8.57 -0.31 -17.26
C LEU A 14 7.70 -1.57 -17.45
N ALA A 15 8.30 -2.76 -17.46
CA ALA A 15 7.60 -4.03 -17.50
C ALA A 15 7.13 -4.50 -16.11
N TRP A 16 7.58 -3.85 -15.03
CA TRP A 16 7.22 -4.22 -13.68
C TRP A 16 5.75 -3.88 -13.41
N ASN A 17 4.94 -4.92 -13.23
CA ASN A 17 3.51 -4.83 -13.00
C ASN A 17 3.11 -5.86 -11.95
N PRO A 18 3.43 -5.63 -10.66
CA PRO A 18 3.09 -6.57 -9.60
C PRO A 18 1.58 -6.70 -9.43
N GLU A 19 1.12 -7.88 -9.03
CA GLU A 19 -0.28 -8.07 -8.66
C GLU A 19 -0.67 -7.16 -7.49
N ARG A 20 -1.87 -6.56 -7.55
CA ARG A 20 -2.39 -5.69 -6.49
C ARG A 20 -2.43 -6.42 -5.15
N GLY A 21 -1.94 -5.76 -4.09
CA GLY A 21 -1.90 -6.32 -2.74
C GLY A 21 -0.86 -7.44 -2.54
N ARG A 22 0.05 -7.65 -3.50
CA ARG A 22 1.17 -8.58 -3.34
C ARG A 22 2.24 -7.96 -2.43
N ILE A 23 2.70 -8.73 -1.45
CA ILE A 23 3.90 -8.37 -0.68
C ILE A 23 5.12 -8.46 -1.61
N PRO A 24 5.92 -7.38 -1.74
CA PRO A 24 7.15 -7.38 -2.51
C PRO A 24 8.06 -8.56 -2.17
N VAL A 25 8.64 -9.16 -3.21
CA VAL A 25 9.68 -10.19 -3.10
C VAL A 25 11.05 -9.56 -3.34
N GLU A 26 12.13 -10.30 -3.08
CA GLU A 26 13.51 -9.80 -3.21
C GLU A 26 13.81 -9.21 -4.61
N PHE A 27 13.22 -9.79 -5.67
CA PHE A 27 13.30 -9.23 -7.02
C PHE A 27 12.70 -7.82 -7.14
N ASP A 28 11.59 -7.53 -6.44
CA ASP A 28 10.95 -6.21 -6.48
C ASP A 28 11.83 -5.16 -5.80
N VAL A 29 12.48 -5.54 -4.70
CA VAL A 29 13.42 -4.66 -3.98
C VAL A 29 14.69 -4.44 -4.81
N ALA A 30 15.13 -5.45 -5.56
CA ALA A 30 16.27 -5.35 -6.45
C ALA A 30 16.04 -4.43 -7.67
N LEU A 31 14.79 -4.11 -8.04
CA LEU A 31 14.53 -3.13 -9.10
C LEU A 31 15.02 -1.72 -8.73
N GLU A 32 14.99 -1.37 -7.44
CA GLU A 32 15.53 -0.10 -6.95
C GLU A 32 17.05 -0.03 -7.15
N SER A 33 17.77 -1.12 -6.88
CA SER A 33 19.22 -1.16 -7.10
C SER A 33 19.61 -1.19 -8.58
N TYR A 34 18.69 -1.50 -9.49
CA TYR A 34 18.92 -1.36 -10.94
C TYR A 34 18.79 0.09 -11.46
N LEU A 35 18.21 0.99 -10.67
CA LEU A 35 18.04 2.41 -11.00
C LEU A 35 19.22 3.29 -10.59
N THR A 36 20.17 2.75 -9.82
CA THR A 36 21.39 3.44 -9.37
C THR A 36 22.61 2.61 -9.71
N ASP A 37 23.48 3.08 -10.59
CA ASP A 37 24.78 2.42 -10.84
C ASP A 37 25.69 2.60 -9.60
N PRO A 38 26.02 1.53 -8.86
CA PRO A 38 26.83 1.63 -7.65
C PRO A 38 28.29 2.06 -7.92
N LEU A 39 28.71 2.14 -9.19
CA LEU A 39 30.04 2.57 -9.62
C LEU A 39 30.09 4.03 -10.09
N LEU A 40 28.93 4.69 -10.28
CA LEU A 40 28.85 6.10 -10.61
C LEU A 40 29.09 6.94 -9.35
N ARG A 41 30.23 7.65 -9.34
CA ARG A 41 30.65 8.59 -8.28
C ARG A 41 30.40 10.04 -8.70
N ASP A 42 29.25 10.35 -9.30
CA ASP A 42 28.95 11.71 -9.72
C ASP A 42 28.33 12.52 -8.58
N SER A 43 28.88 13.71 -8.34
CA SER A 43 28.36 14.68 -7.37
C SER A 43 26.99 15.26 -7.75
N GLU A 44 26.47 14.91 -8.94
CA GLU A 44 25.17 15.36 -9.46
C GLU A 44 24.13 14.23 -9.60
N GLY A 45 24.52 12.97 -9.35
CA GLY A 45 23.69 11.78 -9.52
C GLY A 45 23.61 10.88 -8.28
N CYS A 46 24.13 11.31 -7.14
CA CYS A 46 23.80 10.71 -5.84
C CYS A 46 22.29 10.83 -5.58
N VAL A 47 21.56 9.73 -5.82
CA VAL A 47 20.28 9.46 -5.14
C VAL A 47 20.54 9.05 -3.68
N ASP A 48 21.80 9.07 -3.23
CA ASP A 48 22.19 9.05 -1.84
C ASP A 48 21.58 10.27 -1.16
N TRP A 49 20.37 10.09 -0.65
CA TRP A 49 19.80 10.97 0.35
C TRP A 49 20.86 11.15 1.45
N PRO A 50 21.28 12.38 1.77
CA PRO A 50 22.40 12.64 2.67
C PRO A 50 22.15 12.22 4.12
N GLU A 51 20.95 11.72 4.43
CA GLU A 51 20.61 11.12 5.70
C GLU A 51 20.63 9.60 5.54
N PRO A 52 21.21 8.84 6.50
CA PRO A 52 21.07 7.38 6.47
C PRO A 52 19.59 7.10 6.35
N VAL A 53 19.20 6.35 5.32
CA VAL A 53 17.82 5.90 5.14
C VAL A 53 17.43 5.24 6.45
N VAL A 54 16.73 5.99 7.30
CA VAL A 54 16.17 5.50 8.56
C VAL A 54 15.50 4.20 8.16
N PRO A 55 15.83 3.04 8.77
CA PRO A 55 15.41 1.75 8.25
C PRO A 55 13.95 1.86 7.88
N VAL A 56 13.66 1.82 6.56
CA VAL A 56 12.30 1.96 6.08
C VAL A 56 11.63 0.71 6.60
N CYS A 57 10.96 0.83 7.74
CA CYS A 57 10.09 -0.20 8.22
C CYS A 57 9.04 -0.33 7.13
N TRP A 58 9.17 -1.36 6.29
CA TRP A 58 8.21 -1.68 5.27
C TRP A 58 6.89 -2.00 5.97
N TYR A 59 6.03 -1.01 6.08
CA TYR A 59 4.67 -1.19 6.56
C TYR A 59 3.88 -1.76 5.39
N PHE A 60 3.56 -3.05 5.49
CA PHE A 60 2.62 -3.67 4.57
C PHE A 60 1.21 -3.41 5.03
N SER A 61 0.32 -3.17 4.07
CA SER A 61 -1.11 -3.10 4.35
C SER A 61 -1.56 -4.36 5.10
N ALA A 62 -2.43 -4.19 6.10
CA ALA A 62 -3.08 -5.33 6.75
C ALA A 62 -3.92 -6.13 5.74
N THR A 63 -4.42 -5.46 4.71
CA THR A 63 -5.09 -6.09 3.57
C THR A 63 -4.14 -7.00 2.79
N ALA A 64 -2.92 -6.53 2.46
CA ALA A 64 -1.94 -7.34 1.75
C ALA A 64 -1.56 -8.61 2.53
N ILE A 65 -1.44 -8.48 3.86
CA ILE A 65 -1.21 -9.62 4.76
C ILE A 65 -2.40 -10.60 4.70
N ALA A 66 -3.63 -10.11 4.79
CA ALA A 66 -4.84 -10.93 4.72
C ALA A 66 -4.96 -11.66 3.37
N VAL A 67 -4.72 -10.97 2.26
CA VAL A 67 -4.70 -11.55 0.91
C VAL A 67 -3.64 -12.64 0.81
N ASN A 68 -2.42 -12.38 1.30
CA ASN A 68 -1.35 -13.38 1.27
C ASN A 68 -1.67 -14.59 2.15
N PHE A 69 -2.34 -14.40 3.30
CA PHE A 69 -2.84 -15.49 4.14
C PHE A 69 -3.86 -16.34 3.38
N LEU A 70 -4.90 -15.72 2.81
CA LEU A 70 -5.93 -16.42 2.03
C LEU A 70 -5.31 -17.17 0.83
N ARG A 71 -4.38 -16.53 0.11
CA ARG A 71 -3.70 -17.13 -1.04
C ARG A 71 -2.96 -18.42 -0.68
N ARG A 72 -2.36 -18.50 0.51
CA ARG A 72 -1.60 -19.67 0.98
C ARG A 72 -2.49 -20.84 1.43
N LEU A 73 -3.77 -20.59 1.68
CA LEU A 73 -4.70 -21.65 2.05
C LEU A 73 -5.19 -22.41 0.80
N PRO A 74 -5.31 -23.75 0.86
CA PRO A 74 -5.98 -24.52 -0.18
C PRO A 74 -7.41 -24.02 -0.40
N PRO A 75 -7.96 -24.08 -1.63
CA PRO A 75 -9.34 -23.66 -1.91
C PRO A 75 -10.38 -24.37 -1.03
N THR A 76 -10.17 -25.66 -0.75
CA THR A 76 -11.01 -26.46 0.14
C THR A 76 -11.02 -25.96 1.58
N THR A 77 -9.95 -25.31 2.03
CA THR A 77 -9.88 -24.68 3.36
C THR A 77 -10.48 -23.28 3.33
N ARG A 78 -10.22 -22.49 2.28
CA ARG A 78 -10.76 -21.14 2.12
C ARG A 78 -12.28 -21.11 2.12
N ILE A 79 -12.93 -22.05 1.43
CA ILE A 79 -14.39 -22.16 1.37
C ILE A 79 -15.01 -22.55 2.72
N CYS A 80 -14.21 -22.98 3.70
CA CYS A 80 -14.67 -23.32 5.06
C CYS A 80 -14.51 -22.17 6.06
N ILE A 81 -13.92 -21.04 5.66
CA ILE A 81 -13.82 -19.86 6.53
C ILE A 81 -15.23 -19.29 6.74
N ARG A 82 -15.65 -19.20 7.99
CA ARG A 82 -16.96 -18.68 8.43
C ARG A 82 -16.87 -17.51 9.40
N LEU A 83 -15.73 -17.37 10.07
CA LEU A 83 -15.49 -16.28 11.01
C LEU A 83 -15.12 -15.00 10.25
N PRO A 84 -15.50 -13.82 10.78
CA PRO A 84 -15.14 -12.55 10.18
C PRO A 84 -13.61 -12.36 10.20
N ILE A 85 -13.06 -11.95 9.07
CA ILE A 85 -11.68 -11.46 8.98
C ILE A 85 -11.71 -9.97 9.27
N VAL A 86 -11.13 -9.56 10.39
CA VAL A 86 -11.04 -8.14 10.78
C VAL A 86 -9.69 -7.60 10.30
N ILE A 87 -9.74 -6.65 9.37
CA ILE A 87 -8.57 -5.97 8.79
C ILE A 87 -8.52 -4.56 9.38
N ARG A 88 -7.41 -4.21 10.03
CA ARG A 88 -7.19 -2.88 10.60
C ARG A 88 -6.12 -2.14 9.83
N GLU A 89 -6.56 -1.26 8.95
CA GLU A 89 -5.72 -0.40 8.14
C GLU A 89 -5.51 0.93 8.87
N GLU A 90 -4.58 0.92 9.83
CA GLU A 90 -4.29 2.09 10.68
C GLU A 90 -3.08 2.90 10.20
N ARG A 91 -2.34 2.43 9.19
CA ARG A 91 -1.16 3.09 8.65
C ARG A 91 -1.15 2.91 7.14
N TRP A 92 -0.60 3.88 6.41
CA TRP A 92 -0.28 3.71 4.99
C TRP A 92 0.60 2.47 4.81
N GLY A 93 -0.04 1.36 4.45
CA GLY A 93 0.60 0.31 3.70
C GLY A 93 1.01 0.92 2.38
N ILE A 94 2.27 0.77 2.00
CA ILE A 94 2.74 1.25 0.71
C ILE A 94 1.81 0.65 -0.36
N ASP A 95 1.20 1.55 -1.13
CA ASP A 95 0.30 1.37 -2.28
C ASP A 95 -1.23 1.50 -2.01
N TYR A 96 -1.83 2.49 -2.69
CA TYR A 96 -3.23 2.60 -3.13
C TYR A 96 -4.27 1.76 -2.37
N CYS A 97 -4.86 2.32 -1.30
CA CYS A 97 -5.96 1.69 -0.56
C CYS A 97 -7.14 1.29 -1.48
N GLU A 98 -7.33 1.98 -2.61
CA GLU A 98 -8.31 1.67 -3.64
C GLU A 98 -8.01 0.41 -4.47
N SER A 99 -6.96 -0.33 -4.08
CA SER A 99 -6.63 -1.65 -4.62
C SER A 99 -6.94 -2.77 -3.63
N HIS A 100 -7.15 -2.45 -2.35
CA HIS A 100 -7.29 -3.40 -1.27
C HIS A 100 -8.56 -4.23 -1.39
N VAL A 101 -9.69 -3.59 -1.68
CA VAL A 101 -10.96 -4.31 -1.83
C VAL A 101 -10.94 -5.16 -3.09
N ARG A 102 -10.41 -4.63 -4.21
CA ARG A 102 -10.15 -5.43 -5.43
C ARG A 102 -9.27 -6.65 -5.16
N ALA A 103 -8.25 -6.55 -4.32
CA ALA A 103 -7.36 -7.67 -4.02
C ALA A 103 -8.05 -8.79 -3.22
N ILE A 104 -9.06 -8.46 -2.40
CA ILE A 104 -9.84 -9.45 -1.63
C ILE A 104 -11.06 -9.94 -2.41
N ALA A 105 -11.58 -9.17 -3.37
CA ALA A 105 -12.80 -9.46 -4.14
C ALA A 105 -12.92 -10.90 -4.68
N PRO A 106 -11.86 -11.54 -5.21
CA PRO A 106 -11.94 -12.92 -5.70
C PRO A 106 -12.36 -13.94 -4.63
N TYR A 107 -11.98 -13.73 -3.37
CA TYR A 107 -12.27 -14.68 -2.29
C TYR A 107 -13.74 -14.68 -1.85
N PHE A 108 -14.47 -13.59 -2.09
CA PHE A 108 -15.92 -13.57 -1.88
C PHE A 108 -16.69 -14.34 -2.95
N HIS A 109 -16.15 -14.40 -4.18
CA HIS A 109 -16.72 -15.22 -5.25
C HIS A 109 -16.48 -16.71 -4.97
N GLU A 110 -15.30 -17.06 -4.46
CA GLU A 110 -14.96 -18.43 -4.05
C GLU A 110 -15.74 -18.88 -2.81
N ASN A 111 -15.91 -18.00 -1.83
CA ASN A 111 -16.62 -18.27 -0.59
C ASN A 111 -17.68 -17.16 -0.34
N PRO A 112 -18.93 -17.35 -0.78
CA PRO A 112 -20.01 -16.39 -0.56
C PRO A 112 -20.39 -16.17 0.92
N SER A 113 -19.92 -17.04 1.83
CA SER A 113 -20.10 -16.91 3.28
C SER A 113 -18.93 -16.19 3.97
N LEU A 114 -17.92 -15.76 3.21
CA LEU A 114 -16.80 -14.99 3.75
C LEU A 114 -17.29 -13.63 4.23
N ILE A 115 -16.91 -13.28 5.46
CA ILE A 115 -17.19 -11.97 6.06
C ILE A 115 -15.84 -11.28 6.30
N VAL A 116 -15.72 -10.03 5.87
CA VAL A 116 -14.54 -9.18 6.07
C VAL A 116 -14.99 -7.84 6.61
N GLU A 117 -14.37 -7.42 7.70
CA GLU A 117 -14.55 -6.11 8.32
C GLU A 117 -13.27 -5.30 8.11
N LEU A 118 -13.33 -4.30 7.24
CA LEU A 118 -12.22 -3.41 6.94
C LEU A 118 -12.35 -2.12 7.74
N HIS A 119 -11.50 -1.95 8.74
CA HIS A 119 -11.40 -0.75 9.57
C HIS A 119 -10.29 0.14 9.02
N VAL A 120 -10.62 1.36 8.62
CA VAL A 120 -9.69 2.34 8.05
C VAL A 120 -9.63 3.55 8.97
N GLY A 121 -8.49 3.77 9.61
CA GLY A 121 -8.27 4.96 10.44
C GLY A 121 -8.08 6.20 9.58
N PHE A 122 -9.04 7.12 9.54
CA PHE A 122 -8.99 8.28 8.65
C PHE A 122 -7.77 9.16 8.92
N TRP A 123 -7.61 9.62 10.16
CA TRP A 123 -6.52 10.51 10.54
C TRP A 123 -5.16 9.82 10.53
N THR A 124 -5.10 8.57 10.98
CA THR A 124 -3.83 7.83 11.04
C THR A 124 -3.31 7.44 9.65
N ASN A 125 -4.20 7.37 8.65
CA ASN A 125 -3.83 7.21 7.25
C ASN A 125 -3.54 8.54 6.54
N LEU A 126 -4.16 9.65 6.94
CA LEU A 126 -3.86 10.98 6.39
C LEU A 126 -2.58 11.59 6.95
N ASP A 127 -2.25 11.29 8.20
CA ASP A 127 -1.15 11.90 8.94
C ASP A 127 -0.44 10.87 9.81
N PRO A 128 0.39 9.98 9.21
CA PRO A 128 1.04 8.94 9.98
C PRO A 128 2.16 9.59 10.82
N PRO A 129 2.16 9.43 12.16
CA PRO A 129 3.01 10.21 13.07
C PRO A 129 4.53 10.05 12.87
N PHE A 130 4.98 9.05 12.13
CA PHE A 130 6.39 8.85 11.79
C PHE A 130 6.83 9.61 10.53
N TRP A 131 5.90 10.04 9.65
CA TRP A 131 6.21 10.88 8.49
C TRP A 131 6.43 12.33 8.91
N LEU A 132 5.84 12.76 10.02
CA LEU A 132 6.08 14.10 10.57
C LEU A 132 7.47 14.25 11.18
N GLN A 133 8.06 13.17 11.73
CA GLN A 133 9.42 13.22 12.26
C GLN A 133 10.47 13.44 11.16
N SER A 134 10.20 12.98 9.93
CA SER A 134 11.06 13.22 8.76
C SER A 134 10.75 14.53 8.03
N LEU A 135 9.67 15.23 8.38
CA LEU A 135 9.34 16.55 7.84
C LEU A 135 9.90 17.70 8.69
N ASP A 136 10.41 17.42 9.88
CA ASP A 136 10.76 18.43 10.88
C ASP A 136 12.20 18.96 10.78
N HIS A 137 13.05 18.45 9.87
CA HIS A 137 14.47 18.81 9.93
C HIS A 137 14.93 20.07 9.20
N GLU A 138 14.47 20.49 8.01
CA GLU A 138 15.09 21.71 7.39
C GLU A 138 14.25 22.55 6.38
N ALA A 139 12.91 22.49 6.34
CA ALA A 139 12.19 23.29 5.34
C ALA A 139 10.95 24.03 5.86
N THR A 140 11.16 25.28 6.26
CA THR A 140 10.16 26.33 6.58
C THR A 140 9.20 26.70 5.42
N ASN A 141 9.00 25.83 4.42
CA ASN A 141 8.14 26.12 3.27
C ASN A 141 7.45 24.89 2.63
N ARG A 142 7.45 23.71 3.27
CA ARG A 142 6.79 22.51 2.74
C ARG A 142 5.38 22.38 3.32
N SER A 143 4.43 23.16 2.79
CA SER A 143 3.03 22.78 2.92
C SER A 143 2.81 21.46 2.17
N VAL A 144 2.45 20.40 2.89
CA VAL A 144 1.87 19.22 2.24
C VAL A 144 0.53 19.68 1.68
N TRP A 145 0.45 19.84 0.37
CA TRP A 145 -0.78 20.25 -0.29
C TRP A 145 -1.88 19.24 0.07
N GLY A 146 -2.92 19.68 0.79
CA GLY A 146 -3.99 18.80 1.28
C GLY A 146 -4.60 17.91 0.20
N GLN A 147 -4.56 18.34 -1.07
CA GLN A 147 -4.94 17.55 -2.23
C GLN A 147 -4.14 16.24 -2.39
N LYS A 148 -2.84 16.22 -2.06
CA LYS A 148 -2.01 15.00 -2.13
C LYS A 148 -2.37 13.99 -1.03
N LEU A 149 -2.82 14.46 0.13
CA LEU A 149 -3.26 13.60 1.24
C LEU A 149 -4.69 13.09 1.02
N LEU A 150 -5.57 13.93 0.49
CA LEU A 150 -6.99 13.61 0.30
C LEU A 150 -7.27 12.77 -0.94
N ARG A 151 -6.41 12.83 -1.97
CA ARG A 151 -6.62 12.11 -3.23
C ARG A 151 -6.68 10.59 -3.06
N PRO A 152 -5.75 9.92 -2.34
CA PRO A 152 -5.86 8.48 -2.10
C PRO A 152 -7.14 8.08 -1.36
N MET A 153 -7.62 8.93 -0.44
CA MET A 153 -8.90 8.70 0.24
C MET A 153 -10.09 8.86 -0.71
N ALA A 154 -10.07 9.87 -1.58
CA ALA A 154 -11.09 10.05 -2.60
C ALA A 154 -11.12 8.85 -3.57
N ASP A 155 -9.95 8.43 -4.07
CA ASP A 155 -9.82 7.27 -4.96
C ASP A 155 -10.32 5.98 -4.28
N PHE A 156 -10.07 5.81 -2.97
CA PHE A 156 -10.61 4.70 -2.18
C PHE A 156 -12.14 4.75 -2.05
N LEU A 157 -12.71 5.91 -1.73
CA LEU A 157 -14.16 6.08 -1.66
C LEU A 157 -14.84 5.84 -3.01
N ASP A 158 -14.21 6.26 -4.11
CA ASP A 158 -14.65 5.99 -5.47
C ASP A 158 -14.61 4.49 -5.79
N GLU A 159 -13.56 3.77 -5.38
CA GLU A 159 -13.51 2.30 -5.49
C GLU A 159 -14.66 1.64 -4.72
N LEU A 160 -14.84 1.99 -3.44
CA LEU A 160 -15.92 1.43 -2.61
C LEU A 160 -17.30 1.67 -3.25
N SER A 161 -17.51 2.89 -3.77
CA SER A 161 -18.74 3.26 -4.47
C SER A 161 -18.92 2.44 -5.75
N SER A 162 -17.85 2.22 -6.52
CA SER A 162 -17.90 1.40 -7.73
C SER A 162 -18.25 -0.07 -7.46
N ILE A 163 -17.73 -0.62 -6.35
CA ILE A 163 -17.97 -2.02 -5.95
C ILE A 163 -19.40 -2.18 -5.43
N SER A 164 -19.85 -1.25 -4.61
CA SER A 164 -21.22 -1.23 -4.08
C SER A 164 -22.26 -1.13 -5.19
N ASN A 165 -22.00 -0.31 -6.21
CA ASN A 165 -22.90 -0.11 -7.36
C ASN A 165 -22.74 -1.14 -8.49
N SER A 166 -21.84 -2.12 -8.34
CA SER A 166 -21.61 -3.13 -9.37
C SER A 166 -22.79 -4.11 -9.46
N SER A 167 -22.94 -4.78 -10.61
CA SER A 167 -23.96 -5.81 -10.80
C SER A 167 -23.78 -7.04 -9.91
N ASN A 168 -22.61 -7.18 -9.27
CA ASN A 168 -22.31 -8.25 -8.33
C ASN A 168 -21.68 -7.68 -7.03
N PRO A 169 -22.50 -7.05 -6.17
CA PRO A 169 -22.00 -6.39 -4.97
C PRO A 169 -21.46 -7.41 -3.96
N ILE A 170 -20.34 -7.09 -3.33
CA ILE A 170 -19.70 -7.92 -2.31
C ILE A 170 -20.53 -7.84 -1.01
N ARG A 171 -21.36 -8.85 -0.75
CA ARG A 171 -22.27 -8.87 0.41
C ARG A 171 -21.59 -9.11 1.76
N GLY A 172 -20.39 -9.70 1.75
CA GLY A 172 -19.65 -10.04 2.96
C GLY A 172 -18.66 -8.95 3.43
N LEU A 173 -18.62 -7.80 2.76
CA LEU A 173 -17.67 -6.73 3.08
C LEU A 173 -18.36 -5.61 3.84
N SER A 174 -17.84 -5.31 5.02
CA SER A 174 -18.18 -4.13 5.82
C SER A 174 -16.97 -3.21 5.89
N VAL A 175 -17.14 -1.92 5.59
CA VAL A 175 -16.06 -0.93 5.69
C VAL A 175 -16.41 0.09 6.77
N HIS A 176 -15.49 0.27 7.72
CA HIS A 176 -15.61 1.18 8.84
C HIS A 176 -14.54 2.27 8.73
N ILE A 177 -14.96 3.50 8.46
CA ILE A 177 -14.06 4.65 8.44
C ILE A 177 -14.04 5.26 9.85
N GLU A 178 -12.90 5.18 10.52
CA GLU A 178 -12.75 5.59 11.92
C GLU A 178 -12.13 7.00 12.00
N GLY A 179 -12.88 7.96 12.52
CA GLY A 179 -12.48 9.37 12.61
C GLY A 179 -11.88 9.81 13.96
N ARG A 180 -11.49 8.90 14.85
CA ARG A 180 -10.94 9.29 16.16
C ARG A 180 -9.51 9.82 15.99
N MET A 181 -9.28 11.10 16.29
CA MET A 181 -7.95 11.52 16.73
C MET A 181 -7.66 10.75 18.02
N LYS A 182 -6.51 10.06 18.12
CA LYS A 182 -5.97 9.80 19.45
C LYS A 182 -5.73 11.17 20.06
N GLU A 183 -6.46 11.52 21.11
CA GLU A 183 -6.07 12.59 22.01
C GLU A 183 -4.63 12.30 22.42
N SER A 184 -3.71 13.10 21.91
CA SER A 184 -2.32 13.10 22.35
C SER A 184 -2.31 13.35 23.86
N VAL A 185 -1.80 12.38 24.62
CA VAL A 185 -1.41 12.55 26.02
C VAL A 185 -0.07 13.28 26.06
#